data_AF-A0AAU6MSQ1-F1
#
_entry.id   AF-A0AAU6MSQ1-F1
#
_cell.length_a   1.000
_cell.length_b   1.000
_cell.length_c   1.000
_cell.angle_alpha   90.00
_cell.angle_beta   90.00
_cell.angle_gamma   90.00
#
_symmetry.space_group_name_H-M   'P 1'
#
loop_
_entity.id
_entity.type
_entity.pdbx_description
1 polymer ?
#
loop_
_entity_poly.entity_id
_entity_poly.type
_entity_poly.pdbx_seq_one_letter_code
_entity_poly.pdbx_strand_id
1 'polypeptide(L)'
;MRRVARDFQLGSRQGLVWTEPKRFPWIVVLLPALVGLPVLWLGISTAVEGQRSHNAWYYGLPLLVLGAAVVGAAGYFLFLALTRRQAQVWVGHYQHGIVREVAGKVLEAYSWDEIDGIRRRTTQVTNGITSATTHELWVSPREGAEITVTDAYKGAARFTDELDKAFTRVRLPQDSDRLKAGERVDFFGAHLDPAGVGYLDHRLGWHEVDRVTVKHGWLEIHRHGDGKPWARLPVEMVQNLSVFLALATRMRQEEAGKRPRSDDPAWSGEVRRSSSGPGSTNRNRAQDAHPPDHAALQPVSAAHRSAASISTSVAGALICP
;
A
#
# COMPACT_ATOMS: atom_id res chain seq x y z
N MET A 1 16.78 -13.63 -15.56
CA MET A 1 15.99 -14.37 -14.56
C MET A 1 16.39 -15.84 -14.27
N ARG A 2 16.24 -16.81 -15.19
CA ARG A 2 16.35 -18.26 -14.84
C ARG A 2 17.68 -18.69 -14.20
N ARG A 3 18.81 -18.13 -14.66
CA ARG A 3 20.14 -18.45 -14.10
C ARG A 3 20.21 -18.04 -12.62
N VAL A 4 19.93 -16.77 -12.33
CA VAL A 4 19.96 -16.26 -10.95
C VAL A 4 18.94 -16.95 -10.06
N ALA A 5 17.73 -17.28 -10.55
CA ALA A 5 16.78 -18.05 -9.77
C ALA A 5 17.32 -19.44 -9.36
N ARG A 6 18.18 -20.04 -10.20
CA ARG A 6 18.89 -21.29 -9.87
C ARG A 6 20.02 -21.05 -8.88
N ASP A 7 20.78 -19.97 -9.07
CA ASP A 7 21.90 -19.60 -8.19
C ASP A 7 21.40 -19.33 -6.75
N PHE A 8 20.22 -18.71 -6.63
CA PHE A 8 19.53 -18.45 -5.35
C PHE A 8 18.59 -19.59 -4.91
N GLN A 9 18.59 -20.73 -5.62
CA GLN A 9 17.79 -21.93 -5.29
C GLN A 9 16.27 -21.65 -5.10
N LEU A 10 15.72 -20.69 -5.84
CA LEU A 10 14.33 -20.22 -5.65
C LEU A 10 13.27 -21.24 -6.13
N GLY A 11 13.67 -22.34 -6.76
CA GLY A 11 12.78 -23.39 -7.25
C GLY A 11 12.14 -23.07 -8.60
N SER A 12 10.98 -23.66 -8.87
CA SER A 12 10.26 -23.45 -10.14
C SER A 12 9.55 -22.10 -10.17
N ARG A 13 9.52 -21.45 -11.34
CA ARG A 13 8.76 -20.22 -11.55
C ARG A 13 7.26 -20.53 -11.53
N GLN A 14 6.51 -19.83 -10.70
CA GLN A 14 5.07 -20.01 -10.53
C GLN A 14 4.28 -18.89 -11.24
N GLY A 15 4.82 -17.67 -11.28
CA GLY A 15 4.24 -16.55 -12.01
C GLY A 15 5.27 -15.57 -12.56
N LEU A 16 4.87 -14.80 -13.59
CA LEU A 16 5.68 -13.75 -14.18
C LEU A 16 4.78 -12.61 -14.63
N VAL A 17 5.13 -11.40 -14.22
CA VAL A 17 4.55 -10.16 -14.73
C VAL A 17 5.64 -9.26 -15.30
N TRP A 18 5.25 -8.40 -16.23
CA TRP A 18 6.16 -7.41 -16.80
C TRP A 18 5.41 -6.14 -17.13
N THR A 19 6.12 -5.01 -17.08
CA THR A 19 5.58 -3.75 -17.59
C THR A 19 5.57 -3.79 -19.12
N GLU A 20 4.41 -3.48 -19.73
CA GLU A 20 4.43 -3.16 -21.15
C GLU A 20 5.08 -1.79 -21.31
N PRO A 21 6.11 -1.64 -22.17
CA PRO A 21 6.69 -0.33 -22.40
C PRO A 21 5.55 0.58 -22.88
N LYS A 22 5.26 1.65 -22.12
CA LYS A 22 4.21 2.60 -22.48
C LYS A 22 4.46 3.01 -23.92
N ARG A 23 3.53 2.65 -24.81
CA ARG A 23 3.60 3.05 -26.22
C ARG A 23 3.61 4.56 -26.21
N PHE A 24 4.77 5.13 -26.53
CA PHE A 24 4.89 6.57 -26.61
C PHE A 24 3.86 7.04 -27.64
N PRO A 25 3.02 8.04 -27.31
CA PRO A 25 1.98 8.51 -28.22
C PRO A 25 2.67 9.25 -29.36
N TRP A 26 3.12 8.50 -30.37
CA TRP A 26 3.84 9.03 -31.52
C TRP A 26 3.09 10.18 -32.19
N ILE A 27 1.77 10.20 -32.08
CA ILE A 27 0.92 11.29 -32.56
C ILE A 27 1.30 12.66 -31.99
N VAL A 28 1.77 12.74 -30.74
CA VAL A 28 2.21 13.99 -30.07
C VAL A 28 3.51 14.53 -30.67
N VAL A 29 4.33 13.69 -31.31
CA VAL A 29 5.54 14.12 -32.00
C VAL A 29 5.29 14.28 -33.50
N LEU A 30 4.57 13.33 -34.11
CA LEU A 30 4.33 13.30 -35.55
C LEU A 30 3.41 14.43 -36.01
N LEU A 31 2.32 14.76 -35.30
CA LEU A 31 1.43 15.84 -35.71
C LEU A 31 2.12 17.21 -35.68
N PRO A 32 2.82 17.62 -34.60
CA PRO A 32 3.54 18.88 -34.59
C PRO A 32 4.68 18.90 -35.62
N ALA A 33 5.40 17.79 -35.82
CA ALA A 33 6.42 17.74 -36.86
C ALA A 33 5.82 17.90 -38.26
N LEU A 34 4.68 17.24 -38.54
CA LEU A 34 3.97 17.32 -39.81
C LEU A 34 3.48 18.73 -40.14
N VAL A 35 3.09 19.51 -39.14
CA VAL A 35 2.62 20.91 -39.33
C VAL A 35 3.78 21.90 -39.28
N GLY A 36 4.70 21.73 -38.33
CA GLY A 36 5.81 22.65 -38.07
C GLY A 36 6.82 22.69 -39.21
N LEU A 37 7.14 21.54 -39.82
CA LEU A 37 8.12 21.47 -40.92
C LEU A 37 7.64 22.24 -42.18
N PRO A 38 6.40 22.08 -42.69
CA PRO A 38 5.89 22.90 -43.79
C PRO A 38 5.82 24.39 -43.47
N VAL A 39 5.39 24.77 -42.25
CA VAL A 39 5.34 26.19 -41.84
C VAL A 39 6.73 26.80 -41.81
N LEU A 40 7.71 26.08 -41.25
CA LEU A 40 9.10 26.50 -41.24
C LEU A 40 9.65 26.64 -42.67
N TRP A 41 9.40 25.66 -43.53
CA TRP A 41 9.79 25.70 -44.94
C TRP A 41 9.19 26.90 -45.69
N LEU A 42 7.90 27.19 -45.48
CA LEU A 42 7.21 28.33 -46.06
C LEU A 42 7.80 29.66 -45.54
N GLY A 43 8.12 29.73 -44.24
CA GLY A 43 8.81 30.87 -43.64
C GLY A 43 10.18 31.13 -44.27
N ILE A 44 10.97 30.06 -44.50
CA ILE A 44 12.27 30.15 -45.20
C ILE A 44 12.07 30.65 -46.63
N SER A 45 11.13 30.05 -47.37
CA SER A 45 10.88 30.37 -48.77
C SER A 45 10.44 31.84 -48.95
N THR A 46 9.54 32.33 -48.09
CA THR A 46 9.07 33.72 -48.11
C THR A 46 10.16 34.71 -47.70
N ALA A 47 11.01 34.37 -46.73
CA ALA A 47 12.15 35.19 -46.36
C ALA A 47 13.17 35.33 -47.50
N VAL A 48 13.49 34.23 -48.20
CA VAL A 48 14.41 34.23 -49.35
C VAL A 48 13.86 35.03 -50.52
N GLU A 49 12.59 34.85 -50.85
CA GLU A 49 11.96 35.58 -51.97
C GLU A 49 11.78 37.07 -51.65
N GLY A 50 11.38 37.41 -50.41
CA GLY A 50 11.30 38.79 -49.93
C GLY A 50 12.64 39.50 -49.95
N GLN A 51 13.73 38.78 -49.66
CA GLN A 51 15.09 39.31 -49.77
C GLN A 51 15.47 39.60 -51.23
N ARG A 52 15.16 38.70 -52.17
CA ARG A 52 15.48 38.87 -53.59
C ARG A 52 14.72 40.01 -54.26
N SER A 53 13.45 40.18 -53.90
CA SER A 53 12.54 41.09 -54.61
C SER A 53 12.52 42.51 -54.04
N HIS A 54 12.51 42.66 -52.71
CA HIS A 54 12.27 43.94 -52.05
C HIS A 54 13.29 44.27 -50.96
N ASN A 55 14.35 43.47 -50.81
CA ASN A 55 15.32 43.58 -49.71
C ASN A 55 14.66 43.52 -48.30
N ALA A 56 13.50 42.86 -48.21
CA ALA A 56 12.62 42.85 -47.04
C ALA A 56 12.44 41.43 -46.48
N TRP A 57 13.52 40.82 -46.02
CA TRP A 57 13.54 39.45 -45.46
C TRP A 57 12.63 39.26 -44.22
N TYR A 58 12.26 40.35 -43.53
CA TYR A 58 11.54 40.29 -42.26
C TYR A 58 10.08 39.81 -42.37
N TYR A 59 9.48 39.79 -43.56
CA TYR A 59 8.11 39.28 -43.74
C TYR A 59 7.97 37.78 -43.44
N GLY A 60 9.03 36.99 -43.62
CA GLY A 60 9.03 35.56 -43.28
C GLY A 60 9.28 35.25 -41.80
N LEU A 61 9.72 36.25 -41.01
CA LEU A 61 10.21 36.07 -39.64
C LEU A 61 9.16 35.47 -38.69
N PRO A 62 7.87 35.90 -38.70
CA PRO A 62 6.85 35.28 -37.86
C PRO A 62 6.62 33.79 -38.16
N LEU A 63 6.63 33.40 -39.44
CA LEU A 63 6.47 32.00 -39.85
C LEU A 63 7.68 31.15 -39.44
N LEU A 64 8.89 31.72 -39.54
CA LEU A 64 10.12 31.06 -39.08
C LEU A 64 10.08 30.79 -37.57
N VAL A 65 9.71 31.79 -36.76
CA VAL A 65 9.61 31.64 -35.29
C VAL A 65 8.56 30.61 -34.93
N LEU A 66 7.38 30.67 -35.55
CA LEU A 66 6.30 29.72 -35.28
C LEU A 66 6.69 28.29 -35.69
N GLY A 67 7.22 28.11 -36.90
CA GLY A 67 7.68 26.82 -37.39
C GLY A 67 8.79 26.22 -36.52
N ALA A 68 9.79 27.04 -36.16
CA ALA A 68 10.90 26.61 -35.31
C ALA A 68 10.43 26.24 -33.90
N ALA A 69 9.50 26.98 -33.31
CA ALA A 69 8.94 26.67 -32.00
C ALA A 69 8.19 25.32 -32.01
N VAL A 70 7.38 25.06 -33.04
CA VAL A 70 6.63 23.80 -33.17
C VAL A 70 7.58 22.60 -33.39
N VAL A 71 8.57 22.74 -34.28
CA VAL A 71 9.57 21.69 -34.52
C VAL A 71 10.44 21.47 -33.28
N GLY A 72 10.83 22.54 -32.58
CA GLY A 72 11.58 22.47 -31.33
C GLY A 72 10.81 21.75 -30.24
N ALA A 73 9.51 22.04 -30.09
CA ALA A 73 8.63 21.32 -29.18
C ALA A 73 8.53 19.83 -29.55
N ALA A 74 8.34 19.49 -30.82
CA ALA A 74 8.32 18.10 -31.29
C ALA A 74 9.64 17.37 -30.98
N GLY A 75 10.77 18.02 -31.24
CA GLY A 75 12.11 17.51 -30.92
C GLY A 75 12.32 17.31 -29.42
N TYR A 76 11.85 18.24 -28.59
CA TYR A 76 11.89 18.12 -27.13
C TYR A 76 11.04 16.94 -26.63
N PHE A 77 9.82 16.78 -27.12
CA PHE A 77 8.97 15.63 -26.76
C PHE A 77 9.57 14.30 -27.24
N LEU A 78 10.17 14.26 -28.42
CA LEU A 78 10.89 13.08 -28.91
C LEU A 78 12.12 12.78 -28.04
N PHE A 79 12.89 13.80 -27.65
CA PHE A 79 14.01 13.64 -26.73
C PHE A 79 13.56 13.07 -25.39
N LEU A 80 12.47 13.61 -24.81
CA LEU A 80 11.86 13.05 -23.60
C LEU A 80 11.37 11.61 -23.82
N ALA A 81 10.80 11.29 -24.98
CA ALA A 81 10.36 9.94 -25.31
C ALA A 81 11.49 8.92 -25.31
N LEU A 82 12.64 9.32 -25.85
CA LEU A 82 13.83 8.48 -26.00
C LEU A 82 14.60 8.35 -24.68
N THR A 83 14.73 9.45 -23.93
CA THR A 83 15.47 9.48 -22.65
C THR A 83 14.65 8.93 -21.49
N ARG A 84 13.32 9.10 -21.49
CA ARG A 84 12.42 8.58 -20.45
C ARG A 84 11.79 7.25 -20.83
N ARG A 85 12.41 6.48 -21.72
CA ARG A 85 11.97 5.09 -21.96
C ARG A 85 12.01 4.35 -20.63
N GLN A 86 10.84 4.07 -20.09
CA GLN A 86 10.74 3.29 -18.86
C GLN A 86 11.40 1.95 -19.12
N ALA A 87 12.44 1.64 -18.35
CA ALA A 87 13.08 0.34 -18.41
C ALA A 87 12.01 -0.72 -18.23
N GLN A 88 12.00 -1.72 -19.12
CA GLN A 88 11.10 -2.84 -18.97
C GLN A 88 11.46 -3.55 -17.66
N VAL A 89 10.45 -3.76 -16.82
CA VAL A 89 10.62 -4.42 -15.52
C VAL A 89 9.88 -5.73 -15.59
N TRP A 90 10.58 -6.81 -15.24
CA TRP A 90 9.99 -8.13 -15.06
C TRP A 90 10.05 -8.47 -13.58
N VAL A 91 8.95 -9.00 -13.06
CA VAL A 91 8.88 -9.53 -11.69
C VAL A 91 8.34 -10.94 -11.78
N GLY A 92 9.17 -11.90 -11.36
CA GLY A 92 8.82 -13.31 -11.34
C GLY A 92 8.71 -13.80 -9.91
N HIS A 93 7.64 -14.50 -9.58
CA HIS A 93 7.53 -15.20 -8.30
C HIS A 93 7.83 -16.69 -8.52
N TYR A 94 8.61 -17.23 -7.60
CA TYR A 94 9.12 -18.59 -7.61
C TYR A 94 8.64 -19.31 -6.35
N GLN A 95 8.93 -20.61 -6.25
CA GLN A 95 8.50 -21.41 -5.11
C GLN A 95 9.05 -20.89 -3.77
N HIS A 96 10.30 -20.44 -3.73
CA HIS A 96 11.00 -20.02 -2.51
C HIS A 96 11.40 -18.53 -2.49
N GLY A 97 10.86 -17.71 -3.40
CA GLY A 97 11.15 -16.28 -3.39
C GLY A 97 10.66 -15.51 -4.61
N ILE A 98 11.21 -14.31 -4.78
CA ILE A 98 10.87 -13.38 -5.85
C ILE A 98 12.14 -12.89 -6.56
N VAL A 99 12.02 -12.63 -7.86
CA VAL A 99 13.09 -12.08 -8.69
C VAL A 99 12.57 -10.86 -9.42
N ARG A 100 13.34 -9.78 -9.41
CA ARG A 100 13.11 -8.57 -10.17
C ARG A 100 14.23 -8.34 -11.17
N GLU A 101 13.85 -8.14 -12.42
CA GLU A 101 14.74 -7.72 -13.50
C GLU A 101 14.32 -6.36 -13.99
N VAL A 102 15.23 -5.39 -13.93
CA VAL A 102 15.04 -4.09 -14.57
C VAL A 102 16.02 -4.04 -15.75
N ALA A 103 15.52 -3.78 -16.96
CA ALA A 103 16.36 -3.71 -18.14
C ALA A 103 17.54 -2.75 -17.92
N GLY A 104 18.76 -3.27 -18.13
CA GLY A 104 20.01 -2.50 -17.95
C GLY A 104 20.51 -2.37 -16.51
N LYS A 105 19.89 -3.05 -15.54
CA LYS A 105 20.37 -3.11 -14.15
C LYS A 105 20.72 -4.54 -13.73
N VAL A 106 21.42 -4.66 -12.60
CA VAL A 106 21.70 -5.94 -11.96
C VAL A 106 20.38 -6.60 -11.55
N LEU A 107 20.32 -7.92 -11.69
CA LEU A 107 19.16 -8.70 -11.28
C LEU A 107 19.08 -8.77 -9.76
N GLU A 108 17.90 -8.51 -9.20
CA GLU A 108 17.62 -8.60 -7.78
C GLU A 108 16.82 -9.88 -7.51
N ALA A 109 17.22 -10.66 -6.51
CA ALA A 109 16.55 -11.89 -6.10
C ALA A 109 16.49 -11.94 -4.57
N TYR A 110 15.33 -12.32 -4.04
CA TYR A 110 15.09 -12.38 -2.60
C TYR A 110 14.37 -13.69 -2.27
N SER A 111 14.87 -14.43 -1.27
CA SER A 111 14.14 -15.56 -0.69
C SER A 111 12.94 -15.05 0.12
N TRP A 112 11.99 -15.93 0.45
CA TRP A 112 10.87 -15.53 1.32
C TRP A 112 11.32 -15.07 2.72
N ASP A 113 12.47 -15.55 3.19
CA ASP A 113 13.02 -15.26 4.52
C ASP A 113 13.70 -13.88 4.58
N GLU A 114 14.10 -13.37 3.41
CA GLU A 114 14.68 -12.04 3.19
C GLU A 114 13.60 -10.97 2.96
N ILE A 115 12.32 -11.34 2.87
CA ILE A 115 11.21 -10.41 2.71
C ILE A 115 10.60 -10.12 4.07
N ASP A 116 10.64 -8.85 4.49
CA ASP A 116 10.09 -8.42 5.78
C ASP A 116 8.56 -8.32 5.72
N GLY A 117 8.02 -7.87 4.58
CA GLY A 117 6.58 -7.81 4.42
C GLY A 117 6.07 -7.50 3.02
N ILE A 118 4.77 -7.73 2.87
CA ILE A 118 3.99 -7.41 1.67
C ILE A 118 2.81 -6.53 2.07
N ARG A 119 2.60 -5.45 1.30
CA ARG A 119 1.44 -4.55 1.42
C ARG A 119 0.66 -4.52 0.13
N ARG A 120 -0.67 -4.43 0.25
CA ARG A 120 -1.57 -4.30 -0.90
C ARG A 120 -2.44 -3.07 -0.74
N ARG A 121 -2.66 -2.38 -1.86
CA ARG A 121 -3.69 -1.35 -2.00
C ARG A 121 -4.57 -1.68 -3.18
N THR A 122 -5.87 -1.61 -2.94
CA THR A 122 -6.87 -1.70 -3.99
C THR A 122 -7.68 -0.43 -3.94
N THR A 123 -7.57 0.40 -4.98
CA THR A 123 -8.29 1.67 -5.07
C THR A 123 -9.38 1.54 -6.11
N GLN A 124 -10.64 1.65 -5.69
CA GLN A 124 -11.76 1.72 -6.61
C GLN A 124 -12.07 3.18 -6.93
N VAL A 125 -11.88 3.58 -8.19
CA VAL A 125 -12.20 4.92 -8.69
C VAL A 125 -13.50 4.84 -9.47
N THR A 126 -14.56 5.48 -8.98
CA THR A 126 -15.86 5.53 -9.65
C THR A 126 -16.05 6.89 -10.30
N ASN A 127 -15.81 6.97 -11.61
CA ASN A 127 -16.02 8.19 -12.40
C ASN A 127 -17.42 8.17 -13.04
N GLY A 128 -18.49 8.18 -12.22
CA GLY A 128 -19.90 8.35 -12.61
C GLY A 128 -20.54 7.28 -13.53
N ILE A 129 -19.81 6.81 -14.54
CA ILE A 129 -20.22 5.88 -15.59
C ILE A 129 -19.28 4.66 -15.62
N THR A 130 -18.04 4.81 -15.16
CA THR A 130 -17.05 3.71 -15.16
C THR A 130 -16.38 3.59 -13.80
N SER A 131 -16.40 2.38 -13.23
CA SER A 131 -15.61 2.03 -12.06
C SER A 131 -14.33 1.34 -12.53
N ALA A 132 -13.18 1.92 -12.21
CA ALA A 132 -11.87 1.32 -12.44
C ALA A 132 -11.29 0.88 -11.09
N THR A 133 -10.84 -0.37 -11.01
CA THR A 133 -10.14 -0.87 -9.82
C THR A 133 -8.66 -0.87 -10.10
N THR A 134 -7.90 -0.14 -9.30
CA THR A 134 -6.44 -0.12 -9.37
C THR A 134 -5.84 -1.03 -8.30
N HIS A 135 -4.90 -1.89 -8.67
CA HIS A 135 -4.16 -2.79 -7.77
C HIS A 135 -2.70 -2.38 -7.68
N GLU A 136 -2.22 -2.24 -6.45
CA GLU A 136 -0.82 -1.99 -6.13
C GLU A 136 -0.37 -2.99 -5.06
N LEU A 137 0.81 -3.54 -5.24
CA LEU A 137 1.47 -4.44 -4.31
C LEU A 137 2.89 -3.94 -4.08
N TRP A 138 3.26 -3.77 -2.82
CA TRP A 138 4.62 -3.51 -2.40
C TRP A 138 5.16 -4.73 -1.69
N VAL A 139 6.33 -5.17 -2.13
CA VAL A 139 7.12 -6.18 -1.45
C VAL A 139 8.33 -5.45 -0.89
N SER A 140 8.52 -5.53 0.42
CA SER A 140 9.60 -4.84 1.14
C SER A 140 10.63 -5.90 1.57
N PRO A 141 11.73 -6.06 0.80
CA PRO A 141 12.87 -6.86 1.26
C PRO A 141 13.50 -6.25 2.51
N ARG A 142 14.16 -7.07 3.32
CA ARG A 142 14.96 -6.62 4.46
C ARG A 142 16.11 -5.73 4.03
N GLU A 143 16.75 -6.11 2.93
CA GLU A 143 17.85 -5.39 2.32
C GLU A 143 17.53 -5.17 0.84
N GLY A 144 17.73 -3.94 0.35
CA GLY A 144 17.51 -3.59 -1.06
C GLY A 144 16.31 -2.68 -1.29
N ALA A 145 15.91 -2.57 -2.56
CA ALA A 145 14.85 -1.67 -2.99
C ALA A 145 13.47 -2.33 -2.89
N GLU A 146 12.46 -1.56 -2.46
CA GLU A 146 11.06 -2.00 -2.46
C GLU A 146 10.63 -2.35 -3.90
N ILE A 147 9.98 -3.50 -4.05
CA ILE A 147 9.45 -3.96 -5.33
C ILE A 147 7.98 -3.57 -5.40
N THR A 148 7.65 -2.66 -6.32
CA THR A 148 6.27 -2.26 -6.58
C THR A 148 5.72 -2.91 -7.84
N VAL A 149 4.61 -3.64 -7.71
CA VAL A 149 3.82 -4.19 -8.80
C VAL A 149 2.49 -3.45 -8.86
N THR A 150 2.24 -2.74 -9.96
CA THR A 150 1.00 -1.98 -10.21
C THR A 150 0.27 -2.54 -11.42
N ASP A 151 -0.90 -2.00 -11.77
CA ASP A 151 -1.60 -2.38 -13.01
C ASP A 151 -0.88 -1.99 -14.31
N ALA A 152 0.25 -1.27 -14.22
CA ALA A 152 1.14 -1.11 -15.36
C ALA A 152 1.77 -2.44 -15.80
N TYR A 153 1.74 -3.46 -14.92
CA TYR A 153 2.20 -4.81 -15.22
C TYR A 153 1.08 -5.64 -15.83
N LYS A 154 1.39 -6.35 -16.91
CA LYS A 154 0.44 -7.28 -17.53
C LYS A 154 0.15 -8.45 -16.56
N GLY A 155 -1.11 -8.63 -16.19
CA GLY A 155 -1.53 -9.69 -15.27
C GLY A 155 -1.28 -9.39 -13.79
N ALA A 156 -1.08 -8.12 -13.42
CA ALA A 156 -0.81 -7.70 -12.04
C ALA A 156 -1.80 -8.28 -11.02
N ALA A 157 -3.11 -8.11 -11.23
CA ALA A 157 -4.12 -8.56 -10.27
C ALA A 157 -3.99 -10.05 -9.88
N ARG A 158 -3.86 -10.95 -10.87
CA ARG A 158 -3.67 -12.38 -10.61
C ARG A 158 -2.34 -12.66 -9.92
N PHE A 159 -1.27 -11.99 -10.36
CA PHE A 159 0.05 -12.16 -9.77
C PHE A 159 0.11 -11.71 -8.31
N THR A 160 -0.55 -10.60 -7.96
CA THR A 160 -0.59 -10.09 -6.58
C THR A 160 -1.32 -11.07 -5.66
N ASP A 161 -2.44 -11.64 -6.11
CA ASP A 161 -3.18 -12.67 -5.36
C ASP A 161 -2.38 -13.97 -5.19
N GLU A 162 -1.67 -14.42 -6.24
CA GLU A 162 -0.82 -15.62 -6.17
C GLU A 162 0.39 -15.40 -5.26
N LEU A 163 1.03 -14.22 -5.32
CA LEU A 163 2.17 -13.87 -4.48
C LEU A 163 1.78 -13.80 -3.00
N ASP A 164 0.66 -13.13 -2.68
CA ASP A 164 0.16 -13.00 -1.31
C ASP A 164 -0.13 -14.38 -0.69
N LYS A 165 -0.74 -15.29 -1.46
CA LYS A 165 -0.98 -16.68 -1.02
C LYS A 165 0.32 -17.46 -0.81
N ALA A 166 1.31 -17.29 -1.70
CA ALA A 166 2.61 -17.96 -1.59
C ALA A 166 3.37 -17.48 -0.34
N PHE A 167 3.44 -16.15 -0.14
CA PHE A 167 4.09 -15.55 1.01
C PHE A 167 3.38 -15.91 2.32
N THR A 168 2.04 -15.83 2.36
CA THR A 168 1.24 -16.22 3.53
C THR A 168 1.49 -17.67 3.93
N ARG A 169 1.62 -18.59 2.96
CA ARG A 169 1.88 -20.02 3.24
C ARG A 169 3.20 -20.24 3.96
N VAL A 170 4.24 -19.48 3.61
CA VAL A 170 5.57 -19.59 4.21
C VAL A 170 5.61 -18.87 5.56
N ARG A 171 5.02 -17.68 5.64
CA ARG A 171 5.11 -16.82 6.81
C ARG A 171 4.20 -17.21 7.97
N LEU A 172 3.01 -17.74 7.66
CA LEU A 172 2.01 -18.13 8.66
C LEU A 172 2.54 -19.11 9.72
N PRO A 173 3.21 -20.24 9.39
CA PRO A 173 3.75 -21.12 10.43
C PRO A 173 4.81 -20.43 11.30
N GLN A 174 5.70 -19.64 10.70
CA GLN A 174 6.76 -18.92 11.43
C GLN A 174 6.18 -17.96 12.47
N ASP A 175 5.25 -17.09 12.05
CA ASP A 175 4.62 -16.14 12.97
C ASP A 175 3.68 -16.83 13.96
N SER A 176 3.08 -17.97 13.59
CA SER A 176 2.33 -18.80 14.54
C SER A 176 3.21 -19.37 15.64
N ASP A 177 4.43 -19.82 15.33
CA ASP A 177 5.33 -20.40 16.31
C ASP A 177 5.91 -19.33 17.24
N ARG A 178 6.16 -18.12 16.72
CA ARG A 178 6.51 -16.94 17.52
C ARG A 178 5.41 -16.58 18.52
N LEU A 179 4.15 -16.54 18.08
CA LEU A 179 3.01 -16.31 18.99
C LEU A 179 2.92 -17.40 20.08
N LYS A 180 3.11 -18.68 19.73
CA LYS A 180 3.12 -19.76 20.73
C LYS A 180 4.27 -19.63 21.73
N ALA A 181 5.41 -19.09 21.30
CA ALA A 181 6.56 -18.83 22.15
C ALA A 181 6.36 -17.63 23.10
N GLY A 182 5.20 -16.95 23.02
CA GLY A 182 4.89 -15.80 23.84
C GLY A 182 5.30 -14.46 23.21
N GLU A 183 5.84 -14.48 22.00
CA GLU A 183 6.31 -13.27 21.33
C GLU A 183 5.16 -12.44 20.77
N ARG A 184 5.41 -11.13 20.65
CA ARG A 184 4.58 -10.21 19.90
C ARG A 184 4.99 -10.23 18.42
N VAL A 185 4.00 -10.28 17.53
CA VAL A 185 4.19 -10.17 16.08
C VAL A 185 3.56 -8.87 15.57
N ASP A 186 4.39 -8.00 15.01
CA ASP A 186 3.99 -6.70 14.48
C ASP A 186 3.63 -6.76 12.98
N PHE A 187 2.53 -6.13 12.61
CA PHE A 187 1.99 -6.07 11.25
C PHE A 187 1.86 -4.63 10.73
N PHE A 188 2.64 -3.70 11.30
CA PHE A 188 2.58 -2.26 11.05
C PHE A 188 1.20 -1.64 11.34
N GLY A 189 1.11 -0.86 12.42
CA GLY A 189 -0.14 -0.27 12.91
C GLY A 189 -1.00 -1.22 13.74
N ALA A 190 -0.95 -2.53 13.49
CA ALA A 190 -1.54 -3.57 14.33
C ALA A 190 -0.49 -4.59 14.78
N HIS A 191 -0.75 -5.26 15.90
CA HIS A 191 0.09 -6.35 16.40
C HIS A 191 -0.76 -7.46 17.03
N LEU A 192 -0.20 -8.67 17.06
CA LEU A 192 -0.78 -9.82 17.73
C LEU A 192 0.16 -10.30 18.83
N ASP A 193 -0.42 -10.68 19.97
CA ASP A 193 0.31 -11.34 21.06
C ASP A 193 -0.58 -12.46 21.66
N PRO A 194 -0.06 -13.30 22.57
CA PRO A 194 -0.86 -14.36 23.19
C PRO A 194 -2.05 -13.87 24.00
N ALA A 195 -2.03 -12.63 24.48
CA ALA A 195 -3.08 -12.06 25.32
C ALA A 195 -4.20 -11.41 24.50
N GLY A 196 -3.91 -10.93 23.28
CA GLY A 196 -4.92 -10.27 22.45
C GLY A 196 -4.41 -9.72 21.11
N VAL A 197 -5.27 -8.88 20.54
CA VAL A 197 -4.96 -8.04 19.38
C VAL A 197 -4.70 -6.62 19.84
N GLY A 198 -3.66 -5.98 19.31
CA GLY A 198 -3.28 -4.63 19.66
C GLY A 198 -3.33 -3.65 18.49
N TYR A 199 -3.64 -2.40 18.80
CA TYR A 199 -3.65 -1.26 17.91
C TYR A 199 -3.02 -0.07 18.62
N LEU A 200 -1.91 0.47 18.09
CA LEU A 200 -1.07 1.45 18.78
C LEU A 200 -0.70 0.95 20.20
N ASP A 201 -1.04 1.71 21.24
CA ASP A 201 -0.78 1.39 22.65
C ASP A 201 -1.96 0.68 23.34
N HIS A 202 -3.03 0.39 22.60
CA HIS A 202 -4.23 -0.27 23.14
C HIS A 202 -4.24 -1.76 22.78
N ARG A 203 -4.75 -2.57 23.70
CA ARG A 203 -4.92 -4.02 23.52
C ARG A 203 -6.35 -4.45 23.83
N LEU A 204 -6.87 -5.35 23.01
CA LEU A 204 -8.16 -6.01 23.18
C LEU A 204 -7.91 -7.49 23.43
N GLY A 205 -8.31 -8.00 24.60
CA GLY A 205 -8.06 -9.39 24.96
C GLY A 205 -8.79 -10.35 24.03
N TRP A 206 -8.23 -11.53 23.74
CA TRP A 206 -8.86 -12.49 22.80
C TRP A 206 -10.30 -12.86 23.17
N HIS A 207 -10.62 -12.87 24.46
CA HIS A 207 -11.96 -13.13 24.99
C HIS A 207 -12.97 -11.99 24.70
N GLU A 208 -12.50 -10.78 24.43
CA GLU A 208 -13.32 -9.61 24.11
C GLU A 208 -13.46 -9.41 22.59
N VAL A 209 -12.61 -10.05 21.77
CA VAL A 209 -12.64 -9.93 20.32
C VAL A 209 -13.84 -10.68 19.73
N ASP A 210 -14.82 -9.96 19.19
CA ASP A 210 -15.95 -10.55 18.47
C ASP A 210 -15.52 -11.05 17.09
N ARG A 211 -15.01 -10.13 16.27
CA ARG A 211 -14.61 -10.42 14.89
C ARG A 211 -13.52 -9.47 14.40
N VAL A 212 -12.74 -9.97 13.46
CA VAL A 212 -11.74 -9.22 12.71
C VAL A 212 -12.11 -9.37 11.25
N THR A 213 -12.47 -8.27 10.58
CA THR A 213 -13.01 -8.30 9.21
C THR A 213 -12.41 -7.20 8.36
N VAL A 214 -12.31 -7.43 7.05
CA VAL A 214 -11.95 -6.39 6.07
C VAL A 214 -13.20 -5.95 5.32
N LYS A 215 -13.52 -4.65 5.35
CA LYS A 215 -14.67 -4.06 4.67
C LYS A 215 -14.28 -2.74 4.01
N HIS A 216 -14.60 -2.59 2.72
CA HIS A 216 -14.37 -1.34 1.96
C HIS A 216 -12.94 -0.77 2.07
N GLY A 217 -11.90 -1.62 2.08
CA GLY A 217 -10.51 -1.18 2.25
C GLY A 217 -10.11 -0.84 3.69
N TRP A 218 -10.92 -1.19 4.68
CA TRP A 218 -10.62 -1.03 6.09
C TRP A 218 -10.54 -2.38 6.79
N LEU A 219 -9.49 -2.58 7.59
CA LEU A 219 -9.45 -3.60 8.62
C LEU A 219 -10.25 -3.08 9.83
N GLU A 220 -11.26 -3.83 10.23
CA GLU A 220 -12.09 -3.55 11.40
C GLU A 220 -11.97 -4.66 12.43
N ILE A 221 -11.65 -4.28 13.67
CA ILE A 221 -11.61 -5.15 14.83
C ILE A 221 -12.79 -4.77 15.72
N HIS A 222 -13.68 -5.71 16.02
CA HIS A 222 -14.90 -5.49 16.79
C HIS A 222 -14.77 -6.15 18.17
N ARG A 223 -15.24 -5.47 19.21
CA ARG A 223 -15.39 -6.00 20.57
C ARG A 223 -16.78 -6.62 20.74
N HIS A 224 -16.89 -7.68 21.53
CA HIS A 224 -18.17 -8.28 21.90
C HIS A 224 -19.11 -7.27 22.56
N GLY A 225 -20.37 -7.25 22.11
CA GLY A 225 -21.41 -6.35 22.62
C GLY A 225 -21.38 -4.94 22.00
N ASP A 226 -20.29 -4.55 21.34
CA ASP A 226 -20.16 -3.22 20.75
C ASP A 226 -20.71 -3.20 19.31
N GLY A 227 -21.55 -2.20 19.01
CA GLY A 227 -22.06 -1.98 17.64
C GLY A 227 -21.07 -1.29 16.70
N LYS A 228 -19.98 -0.73 17.24
CA LYS A 228 -18.93 -0.01 16.49
C LYS A 228 -17.61 -0.77 16.56
N PRO A 229 -16.74 -0.68 15.54
CA PRO A 229 -15.42 -1.28 15.60
C PRO A 229 -14.60 -0.64 16.74
N TRP A 230 -13.92 -1.48 17.51
CA TRP A 230 -12.96 -1.07 18.54
C TRP A 230 -11.73 -0.41 17.91
N ALA A 231 -11.23 -0.97 16.80
CA ALA A 231 -10.18 -0.37 16.00
C ALA A 231 -10.51 -0.46 14.51
N ARG A 232 -10.12 0.58 13.76
CA ARG A 232 -10.34 0.69 12.32
C ARG A 232 -9.09 1.25 11.65
N LEU A 233 -8.50 0.48 10.74
CA LEU A 233 -7.25 0.82 10.05
C LEU A 233 -7.41 0.68 8.53
N PRO A 234 -6.78 1.52 7.70
CA PRO A 234 -6.68 1.26 6.27
C PRO A 234 -5.90 -0.04 6.02
N VAL A 235 -6.38 -0.89 5.11
CA VAL A 235 -5.69 -2.16 4.78
C VAL A 235 -4.27 -1.94 4.24
N GLU A 236 -4.02 -0.79 3.61
CA GLU A 236 -2.71 -0.41 3.06
C GLU A 236 -1.65 -0.14 4.14
N MET A 237 -2.07 0.14 5.39
CA MET A 237 -1.14 0.28 6.51
C MET A 237 -0.72 -1.09 7.06
N VAL A 238 -1.58 -2.09 7.00
CA VAL A 238 -1.32 -3.39 7.63
C VAL A 238 -0.47 -4.26 6.70
N GLN A 239 0.79 -4.47 7.08
CA GLN A 239 1.67 -5.42 6.42
C GLN A 239 1.19 -6.84 6.64
N ASN A 240 1.39 -7.72 5.66
CA ASN A 240 1.08 -9.15 5.76
C ASN A 240 -0.36 -9.41 6.22
N LEU A 241 -1.32 -8.62 5.72
CA LEU A 241 -2.72 -8.65 6.15
C LEU A 241 -3.33 -10.06 6.13
N SER A 242 -3.04 -10.86 5.12
CA SER A 242 -3.54 -12.24 5.02
C SER A 242 -3.01 -13.13 6.15
N VAL A 243 -1.74 -12.95 6.56
CA VAL A 243 -1.15 -13.64 7.72
C VAL A 243 -1.82 -13.16 9.02
N PHE A 244 -1.98 -11.84 9.18
CA PHE A 244 -2.65 -11.26 10.34
C PHE A 244 -4.07 -11.83 10.53
N LEU A 245 -4.88 -11.85 9.47
CA LEU A 245 -6.26 -12.34 9.52
C LEU A 245 -6.32 -13.84 9.85
N ALA A 246 -5.41 -14.63 9.28
CA ALA A 246 -5.33 -16.07 9.55
C ALA A 246 -4.96 -16.36 11.01
N LEU A 247 -3.94 -15.67 11.54
CA LEU A 247 -3.52 -15.81 12.94
C LEU A 247 -4.61 -15.31 13.90
N ALA A 248 -5.20 -14.13 13.66
CA ALA A 248 -6.26 -13.60 14.51
C ALA A 248 -7.48 -14.52 14.56
N THR A 249 -7.85 -15.14 13.43
CA THR A 249 -8.93 -16.12 13.38
C THR A 249 -8.61 -17.35 14.22
N ARG A 250 -7.38 -17.88 14.10
CA ARG A 250 -6.92 -19.04 14.86
C ARG A 250 -6.90 -18.76 16.37
N MET A 251 -6.30 -17.65 16.80
CA MET A 251 -6.19 -17.29 18.22
C MET A 251 -7.58 -17.11 18.87
N ARG A 252 -8.53 -16.49 18.15
CA ARG A 252 -9.92 -16.37 18.61
C ARG A 252 -10.59 -17.74 18.78
N GLN A 253 -10.37 -18.67 17.86
CA GLN A 253 -10.95 -20.01 17.93
C GLN A 253 -10.35 -20.83 19.08
N GLU A 254 -9.03 -20.74 19.29
CA GLU A 254 -8.34 -21.40 20.40
C GLU A 254 -8.87 -20.89 21.75
N GLU A 255 -9.08 -19.58 21.89
CA GLU A 255 -9.61 -19.00 23.13
C GLU A 255 -11.10 -19.34 23.35
N ALA A 256 -11.91 -19.36 22.29
CA ALA A 256 -13.30 -19.81 22.38
C ALA A 256 -13.40 -21.29 22.80
N GLY A 257 -12.44 -22.13 22.38
CA GLY A 257 -12.37 -23.55 22.76
C GLY A 257 -11.97 -23.79 24.21
N LYS A 258 -11.25 -22.86 24.86
CA LYS A 258 -10.90 -22.96 26.29
C LYS A 258 -12.07 -22.64 27.23
N ARG A 259 -13.10 -21.95 26.75
CA ARG A 259 -14.26 -21.63 27.59
C ARG A 259 -14.99 -22.92 27.95
N PRO A 260 -15.21 -23.21 29.25
CA PRO A 260 -16.09 -24.28 29.65
C PRO A 260 -17.44 -24.05 28.97
N ARG A 261 -17.89 -25.02 28.18
CA ARG A 261 -19.17 -24.94 27.49
C ARG A 261 -20.24 -24.86 28.58
N SER A 262 -20.84 -23.69 28.78
CA SER A 262 -21.86 -23.47 29.82
C SER A 262 -23.09 -24.36 29.65
N ASP A 263 -23.21 -25.00 28.49
CA ASP A 263 -24.33 -25.87 28.12
C ASP A 263 -24.03 -27.35 28.37
N ASP A 264 -22.92 -27.69 29.02
CA ASP A 264 -22.65 -29.08 29.40
C ASP A 264 -23.63 -29.51 30.52
N PRO A 265 -24.58 -30.43 30.25
CA PRO A 265 -25.66 -30.77 31.18
C PRO A 265 -25.18 -31.44 32.48
N ALA A 266 -23.88 -31.71 32.60
CA ALA A 266 -23.25 -32.16 33.84
C ALA A 266 -23.20 -31.06 34.91
N TRP A 267 -23.27 -29.77 34.54
CA TRP A 267 -23.26 -28.65 35.50
C TRP A 267 -24.64 -28.31 36.10
N SER A 268 -25.73 -28.85 35.53
CA SER A 268 -27.11 -28.62 36.00
C SER A 268 -27.58 -29.61 37.08
N GLY A 269 -26.70 -30.49 37.57
CA GLY A 269 -27.04 -31.55 38.54
C GLY A 269 -26.99 -31.18 40.02
N GLU A 270 -26.24 -30.15 40.45
CA GLU A 270 -25.80 -30.08 41.86
C GLU A 270 -26.11 -28.77 42.60
N VAL A 271 -27.12 -28.01 42.17
CA VAL A 271 -27.66 -26.89 42.97
C VAL A 271 -29.18 -26.96 43.05
N ARG A 272 -29.68 -28.11 43.50
CA ARG A 272 -31.10 -28.29 43.84
C ARG A 272 -31.28 -29.10 45.12
N ARG A 273 -30.68 -28.66 46.23
CA ARG A 273 -31.14 -29.01 47.58
C ARG A 273 -30.74 -27.92 48.59
N SER A 274 -31.75 -27.43 49.30
CA SER A 274 -31.69 -26.60 50.51
C SER A 274 -31.63 -25.08 50.32
N SER A 275 -32.81 -24.45 50.17
CA SER A 275 -33.19 -23.33 51.06
C SER A 275 -34.67 -22.97 50.84
N SER A 276 -35.54 -23.72 51.52
CA SER A 276 -36.89 -23.26 51.86
C SER A 276 -36.78 -22.17 52.93
N GLY A 277 -37.15 -20.93 52.59
CA GLY A 277 -37.30 -19.83 53.55
C GLY A 277 -38.27 -18.78 53.01
N PRO A 278 -39.46 -18.62 53.59
CA PRO A 278 -40.37 -17.53 53.25
C PRO A 278 -40.13 -16.35 54.19
N GLY A 279 -39.92 -15.14 53.67
CA GLY A 279 -39.68 -14.00 54.54
C GLY A 279 -39.58 -12.64 53.85
N SER A 280 -40.69 -11.90 53.97
CA SER A 280 -40.79 -10.44 54.06
C SER A 280 -40.46 -9.55 52.84
N THR A 281 -41.54 -9.07 52.22
CA THR A 281 -41.93 -7.64 52.18
C THR A 281 -40.91 -6.59 52.66
N ASN A 282 -40.67 -5.54 51.86
CA ASN A 282 -41.35 -4.23 51.97
C ASN A 282 -40.49 -3.06 51.45
N ARG A 283 -41.19 -2.11 50.80
CA ARG A 283 -41.05 -0.65 50.95
C ARG A 283 -39.98 0.12 50.16
N ASN A 284 -40.47 0.79 49.11
CA ASN A 284 -40.33 2.22 48.81
C ASN A 284 -39.23 3.00 49.55
N ARG A 285 -38.35 3.68 48.81
CA ARG A 285 -38.10 5.10 49.05
C ARG A 285 -37.68 5.84 47.79
N ALA A 286 -38.43 6.88 47.50
CA ALA A 286 -38.20 7.88 46.48
C ALA A 286 -37.03 8.80 46.84
N GLN A 287 -36.61 9.56 45.82
CA GLN A 287 -36.08 10.93 45.88
C GLN A 287 -34.83 11.16 46.72
N ASP A 288 -33.75 11.58 46.06
CA ASP A 288 -33.26 12.95 46.29
C ASP A 288 -32.44 13.44 45.09
N ALA A 289 -32.81 14.64 44.64
CA ALA A 289 -32.14 15.42 43.64
C ALA A 289 -31.12 16.35 44.33
N HIS A 290 -29.91 16.43 43.80
CA HIS A 290 -28.96 17.49 44.13
C HIS A 290 -28.02 17.77 42.95
N PRO A 291 -28.13 18.93 42.29
CA PRO A 291 -27.00 19.67 41.73
C PRO A 291 -26.60 20.76 42.74
N PRO A 292 -25.33 21.19 42.83
CA PRO A 292 -24.67 21.92 41.73
C PRO A 292 -23.14 21.68 41.66
N ASP A 293 -22.49 22.11 40.57
CA ASP A 293 -21.60 23.27 40.64
C ASP A 293 -20.80 23.49 39.36
N HIS A 294 -20.77 24.77 39.00
CA HIS A 294 -19.95 25.36 37.97
C HIS A 294 -18.47 25.32 38.36
N ALA A 295 -17.61 24.83 37.47
CA ALA A 295 -16.20 25.19 37.50
C ALA A 295 -15.70 25.44 36.07
N ALA A 296 -15.35 26.69 35.84
CA ALA A 296 -14.82 27.24 34.61
C ALA A 296 -13.45 26.62 34.27
N LEU A 297 -13.27 26.22 33.01
CA LEU A 297 -11.94 25.98 32.43
C LEU A 297 -11.57 27.14 31.52
N GLN A 298 -10.53 27.86 31.93
CA GLN A 298 -9.84 28.88 31.14
C GLN A 298 -9.13 28.25 29.94
N PRO A 299 -8.98 28.98 28.82
CA PRO A 299 -8.19 28.53 27.68
C PRO A 299 -6.69 28.72 27.96
N VAL A 300 -5.93 27.62 27.90
CA VAL A 300 -4.47 27.65 27.92
C VAL A 300 -3.96 28.09 26.54
N SER A 301 -3.30 29.24 26.56
CA SER A 301 -2.50 29.83 25.49
C SER A 301 -1.39 28.87 25.01
N ALA A 302 -1.38 28.55 23.71
CA ALA A 302 -0.27 27.88 23.05
C ALA A 302 0.52 28.92 22.24
N ALA A 303 1.60 29.42 22.83
CA ALA A 303 2.60 30.23 22.16
C ALA A 303 3.93 29.45 22.05
N HIS A 304 4.52 29.51 20.85
CA HIS A 304 5.95 29.34 20.55
C HIS A 304 6.58 27.95 20.73
N ARG A 305 7.03 27.37 19.62
CA ARG A 305 8.45 27.43 19.22
C ARG A 305 8.67 26.92 17.79
N SER A 306 9.11 27.85 16.94
CA SER A 306 9.98 27.57 15.80
C SER A 306 11.28 26.92 16.28
N ALA A 307 11.72 25.87 15.60
CA ALA A 307 13.13 25.49 15.55
C ALA A 307 13.44 25.05 14.12
N ALA A 308 14.13 25.94 13.42
CA ALA A 308 14.87 25.63 12.21
C ALA A 308 16.08 24.76 12.59
N SER A 309 16.34 23.69 11.82
CA SER A 309 17.69 23.12 11.74
C SER A 309 18.18 23.18 10.30
N ILE A 310 19.18 24.03 10.12
CA ILE A 310 20.06 24.17 8.96
C ILE A 310 21.24 23.19 9.14
N SER A 311 21.85 22.81 8.02
CA SER A 311 23.11 22.06 7.84
C SER A 311 23.01 20.53 8.05
N THR A 312 23.57 19.69 7.19
CA THR A 312 24.96 19.81 6.69
C THR A 312 25.13 19.22 5.28
N SER A 313 25.84 19.99 4.46
CA SER A 313 26.48 19.63 3.19
C SER A 313 27.60 18.61 3.40
N VAL A 314 27.64 17.54 2.59
CA VAL A 314 28.90 16.87 2.24
C VAL A 314 28.88 16.59 0.74
N ALA A 315 29.54 17.48 0.00
CA ALA A 315 30.06 17.23 -1.33
C ALA A 315 31.49 16.69 -1.20
N GLY A 316 31.87 15.71 -2.01
CA GLY A 316 33.27 15.36 -2.18
C GLY A 316 33.52 13.96 -2.72
N ALA A 317 33.60 13.83 -4.06
CA ALA A 317 34.50 12.86 -4.68
C ALA A 317 34.81 13.33 -6.11
N LEU A 318 35.99 13.93 -6.23
CA LEU A 318 36.71 14.24 -7.47
C LEU A 318 37.09 12.94 -8.19
N ILE A 319 36.92 12.91 -9.52
CA ILE A 319 37.66 12.03 -10.41
C ILE A 319 38.12 12.87 -11.60
N CYS A 320 39.45 13.00 -11.73
CA CYS A 320 40.22 13.34 -12.94
C CYS A 320 41.58 12.62 -12.81
N PRO A 321 42.36 12.47 -13.88
CA PRO A 321 42.05 12.69 -15.30
C PRO A 321 41.84 11.39 -16.10
#